data_AF-A0A956L560-F1
#
_entry.id   AF-A0A956L560-F1
#
_cell.length_a   1.000
_cell.length_b   1.000
_cell.length_c   1.000
_cell.angle_alpha   90.00
_cell.angle_beta   90.00
_cell.angle_gamma   90.00
#
_symmetry.space_group_name_H-M   'P 1'
#
loop_
_entity.id
_entity.type
_entity.pdbx_description
1 polymer ?
#
loop_
_entity_poly.entity_id
_entity_poly.type
_entity_poly.pdbx_seq_one_letter_code
_entity_poly.pdbx_strand_id
1 'polypeptide(L)' 'MHYLCARCHHEFAAEAEGEIACPNCKAEGGLERVHGVPVAMKLFGMVLAAVAVFALGGGLVSRMVG' A
#
# COMPACT_ATOMS: atom_id res chain seq x y z
N MET A 1 11.12 -11.87 1.27
CA MET A 1 9.73 -11.36 1.33
C MET A 1 9.60 -10.45 2.53
N HIS A 2 8.76 -9.42 2.48
CA HIS A 2 8.49 -8.55 3.64
C HIS A 2 7.34 -9.11 4.47
N TYR A 3 7.49 -9.06 5.79
CA TYR A 3 6.51 -9.53 6.76
C TYR A 3 6.24 -8.46 7.80
N LEU A 4 5.00 -8.37 8.24
CA LEU A 4 4.56 -7.56 9.37
C LEU A 4 4.19 -8.51 10.51
N CYS A 5 4.78 -8.29 11.69
CA CYS A 5 4.37 -9.04 12.88
C CYS A 5 3.10 -8.44 13.47
N ALA A 6 2.00 -9.18 13.53
CA ALA A 6 0.72 -8.72 14.10
C ALA A 6 0.78 -8.42 15.61
N ARG A 7 1.84 -8.86 16.32
CA ARG A 7 2.00 -8.61 17.75
C ARG A 7 2.72 -7.29 18.07
N CYS A 8 3.81 -7.00 17.37
CA CYS A 8 4.64 -5.80 17.63
C CYS A 8 4.67 -4.81 16.47
N HIS A 9 3.95 -5.11 15.39
CA HIS A 9 3.85 -4.33 14.15
C HIS A 9 5.22 -3.99 13.53
N HIS A 10 6.23 -4.79 13.83
CA HIS A 10 7.55 -4.64 13.24
C HIS A 10 7.55 -5.27 11.85
N GLU A 11 7.98 -4.48 10.86
CA GLU A 11 8.17 -4.95 9.49
C GLU A 11 9.61 -5.41 9.29
N PHE A 12 9.78 -6.60 8.70
CA PHE A 12 11.10 -7.19 8.46
C PHE A 12 11.11 -8.04 7.20
N ALA A 13 12.29 -8.22 6.60
CA ALA A 13 12.47 -9.11 5.45
C ALA A 13 12.95 -10.49 5.91
N ALA A 14 12.35 -11.55 5.38
CA ALA A 14 12.79 -12.93 5.60
C ALA A 14 12.66 -13.75 4.31
N GLU A 15 13.51 -14.78 4.18
CA GLU A 15 13.42 -15.77 3.10
C GLU A 15 12.32 -16.78 3.43
N ALA A 16 11.57 -17.23 2.43
CA ALA A 16 10.34 -18.00 2.64
C ALA A 16 10.59 -19.48 3.01
N GLU A 17 11.85 -19.91 3.14
CA GLU A 17 12.24 -21.29 3.40
C GLU A 17 12.64 -21.45 4.88
N GLY A 18 11.69 -21.90 5.70
CA GLY A 18 11.92 -22.27 7.12
C GLY A 18 10.89 -21.75 8.11
N GLU A 19 11.08 -22.07 9.39
CA GLU A 19 10.37 -21.46 10.52
C GLU A 19 10.78 -19.99 10.66
N ILE A 20 9.87 -19.09 10.31
CA ILE A 20 10.10 -17.64 10.34
C ILE A 20 9.67 -17.13 11.72
N ALA A 21 10.55 -16.42 12.42
CA ALA A 21 10.24 -15.77 13.69
C ALA A 21 10.50 -14.26 13.61
N CYS A 22 9.66 -13.47 14.27
CA CYS A 22 9.88 -12.03 14.34
C CYS A 22 11.23 -11.73 15.05
N PRO A 23 12.12 -10.91 14.46
CA PRO A 23 13.43 -10.65 15.06
C PRO A 23 13.32 -9.91 16.40
N ASN A 24 12.25 -9.14 16.59
CA ASN A 24 12.04 -8.29 17.76
C ASN A 24 11.36 -9.04 18.92
N CYS A 25 10.16 -9.59 18.71
CA CYS A 25 9.39 -10.23 19.78
C CYS A 25 9.47 -11.77 19.80
N LYS A 26 10.25 -12.37 18.88
CA LYS A 26 10.41 -13.82 18.71
C LYS A 26 9.10 -14.59 18.53
N ALA A 27 8.05 -13.91 18.08
CA ALA A 27 6.80 -14.58 17.73
C ALA A 27 6.99 -15.39 16.44
N GLU A 28 6.65 -16.68 16.53
CA GLU A 28 6.64 -17.63 15.39
C GLU A 28 5.30 -17.60 14.64
N GLY A 29 4.25 -17.07 15.27
CA GLY A 29 2.91 -16.93 14.71
C GLY A 29 2.48 -15.48 14.50
N GLY A 30 1.46 -15.28 13.65
CA GLY A 30 0.93 -13.96 13.34
C GLY A 30 1.88 -13.10 12.49
N LEU A 31 2.59 -13.73 11.55
CA LEU A 31 3.44 -13.05 10.58
C LEU A 31 2.68 -12.91 9.26
N GLU A 32 2.26 -11.69 8.94
CA GLU A 32 1.52 -11.39 7.72
C GLU A 32 2.49 -10.99 6.60
N ARG A 33 2.32 -11.52 5.40
CA ARG A 33 3.12 -11.07 4.24
C ARG A 33 2.64 -9.69 3.82
N VAL A 34 3.58 -8.76 3.70
CA VAL A 34 3.31 -7.45 3.11
C VAL A 34 3.25 -7.64 1.60
N HIS A 35 2.02 -7.69 1.07
CA HIS A 35 1.79 -7.68 -0.37
C HIS A 35 1.76 -6.23 -0.86
N GLY A 36 2.62 -5.92 -1.82
CA GLY A 36 2.54 -4.64 -2.52
C GLY A 36 1.19 -4.49 -3.23
N VAL A 37 0.74 -3.24 -3.39
CA VAL A 37 -0.51 -2.94 -4.10
C VAL A 37 -0.46 -3.51 -5.52
N PRO A 38 -1.46 -4.31 -5.97
CA PRO A 38 -1.45 -4.91 -7.29
C PRO A 38 -1.45 -3.83 -8.39
N VAL A 39 -0.79 -4.12 -9.51
CA VAL A 39 -0.60 -3.16 -10.62
C VAL A 39 -1.94 -2.60 -11.11
N ALA A 40 -2.96 -3.45 -11.24
CA ALA A 40 -4.30 -3.03 -11.64
C ALA A 40 -4.89 -1.96 -10.72
N MET A 41 -4.69 -2.08 -9.40
CA MET A 41 -5.18 -1.12 -8.42
C MET A 41 -4.41 0.21 -8.49
N LYS A 42 -3.10 0.16 -8.76
CA LYS A 42 -2.30 1.37 -9.01
C LYS A 42 -2.80 2.13 -10.25
N LEU A 43 -3.03 1.42 -11.36
CA LEU A 43 -3.54 2.01 -12.60
C LEU A 43 -4.93 2.62 -12.40
N PHE A 44 -5.83 1.90 -11.71
CA PHE A 44 -7.15 2.42 -11.38
C PHE A 44 -7.08 3.70 -10.55
N GLY A 45 -6.22 3.72 -9.52
CA GLY A 45 -5.99 4.92 -8.72
C GLY A 45 -5.47 6.11 -9.53
N MET A 46 -4.59 5.87 -10.51
CA MET A 46 -4.11 6.92 -11.42
C MET A 46 -5.24 7.51 -12.29
N VAL A 47 -6.13 6.67 -12.82
CA VAL A 47 -7.27 7.15 -13.61
C VAL A 47 -8.21 8.00 -12.75
N LEU A 48 -8.53 7.55 -11.54
CA LEU A 48 -9.36 8.34 -10.61
C LEU A 48 -8.72 9.68 -10.27
N ALA A 49 -7.41 9.71 -10.02
CA ALA A 49 -6.69 10.95 -9.75
C ALA A 49 -6.76 11.92 -10.95
N ALA A 50 -6.57 11.41 -12.17
CA ALA A 50 -6.68 12.22 -13.38
C ALA A 50 -8.09 12.82 -13.52
N VAL A 51 -9.15 12.01 -13.36
CA VAL A 51 -10.54 12.48 -13.41
C VAL A 51 -10.81 13.55 -12.36
N ALA A 52 -10.32 13.37 -11.12
CA ALA A 52 -10.48 14.37 -10.06
C ALA A 52 -9.79 15.69 -10.42
N VAL A 53 -8.58 15.65 -10.96
CA VAL A 53 -7.86 16.85 -11.42
C VAL A 53 -8.61 17.55 -12.55
N PHE A 54 -9.13 16.82 -13.53
CA PHE A 54 -9.92 17.41 -14.62
C PHE A 54 -11.24 18.00 -14.12
N ALA A 55 -11.94 17.34 -13.21
CA ALA A 55 -13.19 17.85 -12.64
C ALA A 55 -12.95 19.14 -11.84
N LEU A 56 -11.90 19.18 -11.01
CA LEU A 56 -11.54 20.35 -10.22
C LEU A 56 -10.97 21.49 -11.09
N GLY A 57 -10.07 21.16 -12.01
CA GLY A 57 -9.45 22.12 -12.92
C GLY A 57 -10.45 22.72 -13.90
N GLY A 58 -11.31 21.89 -14.51
CA GLY A 58 -12.38 22.35 -15.39
C GLY A 58 -13.39 23.24 -14.65
N GLY A 59 -13.74 22.88 -13.42
CA GLY A 59 -14.60 23.71 -12.56
C GLY A 59 -13.99 25.08 -12.27
N LEU A 60 -12.70 25.14 -11.93
CA LEU A 60 -11.99 26.40 -11.68
C LEU A 60 -11.89 27.28 -12.94
N VAL A 61 -11.57 26.69 -14.09
CA VAL A 61 -11.51 27.42 -15.38
C VAL A 61 -12.87 27.97 -15.77
N SER A 62 -13.94 27.18 -15.62
CA SER A 62 -15.32 27.67 -15.85
C SER A 62 -15.72 28.82 -14.92
N ARG A 63 -15.18 28.90 -13.70
CA ARG A 63 -15.45 30.02 -12.78
C ARG A 63 -14.63 31.28 -13.09
N MET A 64 -13.49 31.15 -13.78
CA MET A 64 -12.65 32.30 -14.14
C MET A 64 -13.02 32.93 -15.49
N VAL A 65 -13.63 32.15 -16.39
CA VAL A 65 -13.99 32.59 -17.75
C VAL A 65 -15.48 32.97 -17.88
N GLY A 66 -16.32 32.60 -16.91
CA GLY A 66 -17.77 32.87 -16.89
C GLY A 66 -18.19 33.90 -15.85
#